data_AF-A0A6B3EUH0-F1
#
_entry.id   AF-A0A6B3EUH0-F1
#
_cell.length_a   1.000
_cell.length_b   1.000
_cell.length_c   1.000
_cell.angle_alpha   90.00
_cell.angle_beta   90.00
_cell.angle_gamma   90.00
#
_symmetry.space_group_name_H-M   'P 1'
#
loop_
_entity.id
_entity.type
_entity.pdbx_description
1 polymer ?
#
loop_
_entity_poly.entity_id
_entity_poly.type
_entity_poly.pdbx_seq_one_letter_code
_entity_poly.pdbx_strand_id
1 'polypeptide(L)'
;DSTPEGVVDYVQADARETDLILEQAARTLDFGEPVALSLIALLHFLSDEDGAGELVERLVSALAPGSYLTLSNLTADFAPKDMASGVTGFYKSGAMTMELR
;
A
#
# COMPACT_ATOMS: atom_id res chain seq x y z
N ASP A 1 25.34 -3.77 -8.35
CA ASP A 1 25.97 -2.64 -9.06
C ASP A 1 24.92 -1.74 -9.69
N SER A 2 24.51 -0.69 -8.98
CA SER A 2 23.69 0.39 -9.53
C SER A 2 24.58 1.55 -10.00
N THR A 3 24.15 2.27 -11.04
CA THR A 3 24.79 3.54 -11.43
C THR A 3 24.48 4.64 -10.40
N PRO A 4 25.11 5.83 -10.46
CA PRO A 4 24.78 6.94 -9.56
C PRO A 4 23.29 7.32 -9.57
N GLU A 5 22.58 7.03 -10.66
CA GLU A 5 21.16 7.28 -10.84
C GLU A 5 20.25 6.22 -10.19
N GLY A 6 20.81 5.10 -9.72
CA GLY A 6 20.03 3.98 -9.18
C GLY A 6 19.34 3.14 -10.25
N VAL A 7 18.41 2.28 -9.82
CA VAL A 7 17.55 1.47 -10.71
C VAL A 7 16.09 1.67 -10.28
N VAL A 8 15.20 1.75 -11.26
CA VAL A 8 13.75 1.85 -11.05
C VAL A 8 13.07 0.77 -11.90
N ASP A 9 12.09 0.10 -11.32
CA ASP A 9 11.23 -0.85 -12.02
C ASP A 9 9.75 -0.53 -11.72
N TYR A 10 8.85 -1.01 -12.58
CA TYR A 10 7.40 -0.84 -12.43
C TYR A 10 6.71 -2.20 -12.59
N VAL A 11 5.81 -2.48 -11.63
CA VAL A 11 5.00 -3.70 -11.62
C VAL A 11 3.53 -3.30 -11.64
N GLN A 12 2.80 -3.78 -12.64
CA GLN A 12 1.35 -3.70 -12.66
C GLN A 12 0.79 -4.96 -12.01
N ALA A 13 0.26 -4.84 -10.80
CA ALA A 13 -0.35 -5.92 -10.03
C ALA A 13 -1.51 -5.40 -9.16
N ASP A 14 -2.41 -6.28 -8.77
CA ASP A 14 -3.33 -6.00 -7.67
C ASP A 14 -2.55 -6.00 -6.36
N ALA A 15 -2.80 -5.03 -5.48
CA ALA A 15 -2.08 -4.92 -4.21
C ALA A 15 -2.24 -6.19 -3.34
N ARG A 16 -3.34 -6.92 -3.51
CA ARG A 16 -3.62 -8.19 -2.80
C ARG A 16 -2.74 -9.34 -3.26
N GLU A 17 -2.11 -9.24 -4.43
CA GLU A 17 -1.16 -10.23 -4.94
C GLU A 17 0.25 -10.02 -4.36
N THR A 18 0.36 -9.97 -3.02
CA THR A 18 1.59 -9.57 -2.33
C THR A 18 2.80 -10.44 -2.66
N ASP A 19 2.60 -11.75 -2.83
CA ASP A 19 3.70 -12.67 -3.18
C ASP A 19 4.25 -12.37 -4.58
N LEU A 20 3.37 -12.06 -5.54
CA LEU A 20 3.76 -11.64 -6.88
C LEU A 20 4.53 -10.32 -6.82
N ILE A 21 4.03 -9.33 -6.08
CA ILE A 21 4.70 -8.04 -5.91
C ILE A 21 6.11 -8.22 -5.37
N LEU A 22 6.27 -9.03 -4.31
CA LEU A 22 7.57 -9.32 -3.71
C LEU A 22 8.51 -10.04 -4.68
N GLU A 23 8.02 -11.06 -5.41
CA GLU A 23 8.79 -11.78 -6.41
C GLU A 23 9.30 -10.84 -7.52
N GLN A 24 8.42 -9.99 -8.05
CA GLN A 24 8.77 -9.05 -9.12
C GLN A 24 9.74 -7.97 -8.60
N ALA A 25 9.51 -7.44 -7.39
CA ALA A 25 10.36 -6.43 -6.77
C ALA A 25 11.77 -6.96 -6.46
N ALA A 26 11.92 -8.24 -6.10
CA ALA A 26 13.22 -8.87 -5.82
C ALA A 26 14.16 -8.91 -7.04
N ARG A 27 13.66 -8.62 -8.24
CA ARG A 27 14.51 -8.45 -9.44
C ARG A 27 15.29 -7.13 -9.43
N THR A 28 14.90 -6.19 -8.59
CA THR A 28 15.51 -4.85 -8.48
C THR A 28 15.98 -4.53 -7.06
N LEU A 29 15.22 -4.93 -6.04
CA LEU A 29 15.52 -4.71 -4.63
C LEU A 29 16.21 -5.94 -4.02
N ASP A 30 17.26 -5.69 -3.23
CA ASP A 30 17.82 -6.69 -2.33
C ASP A 30 17.10 -6.61 -0.97
N PHE A 31 16.19 -7.56 -0.71
CA PHE A 31 15.47 -7.65 0.57
C PHE A 31 16.36 -8.12 1.74
N GLY A 32 17.64 -8.44 1.50
CA GLY A 32 18.64 -8.62 2.54
C GLY A 32 19.14 -7.31 3.16
N GLU A 33 18.91 -6.18 2.50
CA GLU A 33 19.25 -4.84 2.98
C GLU A 33 17.99 -4.04 3.41
N PRO A 34 18.11 -3.01 4.26
CA PRO A 34 16.97 -2.19 4.67
C PRO A 34 16.23 -1.53 3.50
N VAL A 35 14.91 -1.68 3.47
CA VAL A 35 14.01 -1.12 2.44
C VAL A 35 13.03 -0.13 3.08
N ALA A 36 12.74 0.96 2.37
CA ALA A 36 11.66 1.87 2.72
C ALA A 36 10.37 1.47 1.96
N LEU A 37 9.41 0.86 2.66
CA LEU A 37 8.09 0.52 2.12
C LEU A 37 7.13 1.70 2.27
N SER A 38 6.50 2.10 1.17
CA SER A 38 5.52 3.19 1.14
C SER A 38 4.15 2.70 0.69
N LEU A 39 3.17 2.76 1.60
CA LEU A 39 1.77 2.43 1.36
C LEU A 39 0.92 3.70 1.49
N ILE A 40 0.94 4.52 0.44
CA ILE A 40 0.37 5.87 0.45
C ILE A 40 -0.97 5.86 -0.27
N ALA A 41 -2.01 6.32 0.42
CA ALA A 41 -3.37 6.43 -0.09
C ALA A 41 -3.91 5.14 -0.75
N LEU A 42 -3.61 3.99 -0.12
CA LEU A 42 -3.92 2.66 -0.65
C LEU A 42 -4.95 1.91 0.19
N LEU A 43 -4.71 1.77 1.50
CA LEU A 43 -5.43 0.79 2.32
C LEU A 43 -6.91 1.11 2.53
N HIS A 44 -7.35 2.35 2.41
CA HIS A 44 -8.77 2.70 2.46
C HIS A 44 -9.56 2.20 1.24
N PHE A 45 -8.91 1.64 0.21
CA PHE A 45 -9.58 0.93 -0.88
C PHE A 45 -9.64 -0.59 -0.69
N LEU A 46 -9.12 -1.11 0.43
CA LEU A 46 -9.13 -2.52 0.77
C LEU A 46 -9.88 -2.71 2.09
N SER A 47 -10.95 -3.50 2.08
CA SER A 47 -11.65 -3.83 3.31
C SER A 47 -10.78 -4.72 4.22
N ASP A 48 -11.14 -4.84 5.50
CA ASP A 48 -10.46 -5.81 6.37
C ASP A 48 -10.73 -7.24 5.91
N GLU A 49 -11.92 -7.52 5.37
CA GLU A 49 -12.28 -8.80 4.74
C GLU A 49 -11.49 -9.08 3.46
N ASP A 50 -11.09 -8.04 2.73
CA ASP A 50 -10.20 -8.14 1.56
C ASP A 50 -8.72 -8.34 1.96
N GLY A 51 -8.42 -8.44 3.26
CA GLY A 51 -7.10 -8.78 3.76
C GLY A 51 -6.13 -7.60 3.89
N ALA A 52 -6.63 -6.36 4.10
CA ALA A 52 -5.78 -5.18 4.24
C ALA A 52 -4.68 -5.34 5.31
N GLY A 53 -5.02 -5.94 6.46
CA GLY A 53 -4.06 -6.23 7.53
C GLY A 53 -3.04 -7.30 7.14
N GLU A 54 -3.51 -8.42 6.58
CA GLU A 54 -2.66 -9.53 6.13
C GLU A 54 -1.65 -9.08 5.06
N LEU A 55 -2.10 -8.21 4.14
CA LEU A 55 -1.25 -7.59 3.12
C LEU A 55 -0.10 -6.80 3.76
N VAL A 56 -0.40 -5.92 4.72
CA VAL A 56 0.63 -5.10 5.39
C VAL A 56 1.60 -6.01 6.15
N GLU A 57 1.07 -6.98 6.90
CA GLU A 57 1.88 -7.95 7.66
C GLU A 57 2.81 -8.73 6.73
N ARG A 58 2.31 -9.21 5.60
CA ARG A 58 3.08 -9.98 4.62
C ARG A 58 4.20 -9.18 3.99
N LEU A 59 3.93 -7.94 3.59
CA LEU A 59 4.94 -7.04 3.01
C LEU A 59 6.01 -6.65 4.03
N VAL A 60 5.62 -6.30 5.25
CA VAL A 60 6.56 -5.92 6.33
C VAL A 60 7.43 -7.11 6.74
N SER A 61 6.86 -8.32 6.80
CA SER A 61 7.59 -9.55 7.17
C SER A 61 8.69 -9.92 6.16
N ALA A 62 8.62 -9.40 4.93
CA ALA A 62 9.64 -9.63 3.91
C ALA A 62 10.84 -8.67 4.02
N LEU A 63 10.76 -7.63 4.87
CA LEU A 63 11.78 -6.59 4.96
C LEU A 63 12.88 -6.94 5.98
N ALA A 64 14.13 -6.57 5.66
CA ALA A 64 15.25 -6.73 6.58
C ALA A 64 15.12 -5.83 7.84
N PRO A 65 15.73 -6.22 8.98
CA PRO A 65 15.84 -5.33 10.15
C PRO A 65 16.46 -3.97 9.78
N GLY A 66 15.88 -2.88 10.30
CA GLY A 66 16.28 -1.51 9.95
C GLY A 66 15.51 -0.90 8.79
N SER A 67 14.62 -1.66 8.15
CA SER A 67 13.64 -1.16 7.19
C SER A 67 12.60 -0.23 7.82
N TYR A 68 11.89 0.53 6.98
CA TYR A 68 10.87 1.49 7.41
C TYR A 68 9.56 1.29 6.66
N LEU A 69 8.44 1.54 7.34
CA LEU A 69 7.11 1.64 6.73
C LEU A 69 6.61 3.07 6.84
N THR A 70 6.20 3.65 5.71
CA THR A 70 5.40 4.88 5.65
C THR A 70 4.01 4.53 5.15
N LEU A 71 2.98 4.93 5.90
CA LEU A 71 1.60 4.59 5.61
C LEU A 71 0.72 5.83 5.76
N SER A 72 -0.16 6.07 4.78
CA SER A 72 -1.23 7.06 4.91
C SER A 72 -2.59 6.43 4.68
N ASN A 73 -3.50 6.65 5.62
CA ASN A 73 -4.87 6.17 5.55
C ASN A 73 -5.86 7.33 5.74
N LEU A 74 -6.98 7.28 5.02
CA LEU A 74 -8.02 8.28 5.13
C LEU A 74 -8.99 7.86 6.25
N THR A 75 -9.18 8.75 7.20
CA THR A 75 -10.09 8.57 8.34
C THR A 75 -11.23 9.58 8.33
N ALA A 76 -12.38 9.18 8.86
CA ALA A 76 -13.53 10.07 9.10
C ALA A 76 -13.46 10.80 10.45
N ASP A 77 -12.52 10.46 11.34
CA ASP A 77 -12.47 10.93 12.73
C ASP A 77 -12.46 12.46 12.89
N PHE A 78 -11.95 13.16 11.88
CA PHE A 78 -11.80 14.62 11.88
C PHE A 78 -12.73 15.33 10.89
N ALA A 79 -13.58 14.59 10.19
CA ALA A 79 -14.47 15.14 9.18
C ALA A 79 -15.84 15.53 9.77
N PRO A 80 -16.41 16.68 9.37
CA PRO A 80 -17.85 16.90 9.53
C PRO A 80 -18.62 15.74 8.86
N LYS A 81 -19.67 15.24 9.51
CA LYS A 81 -20.39 14.01 9.11
C LYS A 81 -20.77 13.98 7.62
N ASP A 82 -21.14 15.13 7.07
CA ASP A 82 -21.59 15.25 5.68
C ASP A 82 -20.43 15.14 4.67
N MET A 83 -19.20 15.50 5.06
CA MET A 83 -18.02 15.35 4.19
C MET A 83 -17.59 13.90 4.02
N ALA A 84 -17.61 13.10 5.08
CA ALA A 84 -17.23 11.68 5.00
C ALA A 84 -18.14 10.90 4.02
N SER A 85 -19.44 11.21 4.05
CA SER A 85 -20.43 10.62 3.13
C SER A 85 -20.23 11.11 1.69
N GLY A 86 -19.85 12.38 1.49
CA GLY A 86 -19.53 12.93 0.17
C GLY A 86 -18.30 12.27 -0.47
N VAL A 87 -17.25 12.05 0.31
CA VAL A 87 -15.99 11.47 -0.16
C VAL A 87 -16.17 9.99 -0.54
N THR A 88 -16.84 9.18 0.29
CA THR A 88 -17.18 7.79 -0.06
C THR A 88 -18.14 7.71 -1.25
N GLY A 89 -19.13 8.60 -1.33
CA GLY A 89 -20.06 8.69 -2.46
C GLY A 89 -19.38 9.01 -3.79
N PHE A 90 -18.38 9.89 -3.78
CA PHE A 90 -17.60 10.24 -4.96
C PHE A 90 -16.88 9.02 -5.56
N TYR A 91 -16.12 8.27 -4.74
CA TYR A 91 -15.40 7.09 -5.23
C TYR A 91 -16.34 5.99 -5.72
N LYS A 92 -17.47 5.79 -5.01
CA LYS A 92 -18.50 4.83 -5.44
C LYS A 92 -19.08 5.16 -6.81
N SER A 93 -19.25 6.45 -7.13
CA SER A 93 -19.70 6.88 -8.47
C SER A 93 -18.71 6.53 -9.58
N GLY A 94 -17.42 6.38 -9.24
CA GLY A 94 -16.34 5.90 -10.10
C GLY A 94 -16.10 4.38 -10.04
N ALA A 95 -17.02 3.60 -9.47
CA ALA A 95 -16.91 2.14 -9.27
C ALA A 95 -15.75 1.70 -8.36
N MET A 96 -15.21 2.60 -7.53
CA MET A 96 -14.24 2.27 -6.49
C MET A 96 -14.93 2.26 -5.12
N THR A 97 -14.72 1.21 -4.34
CA THR A 97 -15.20 1.15 -2.97
C THR A 97 -14.10 1.63 -2.05
N MET A 98 -14.47 2.49 -1.10
CA MET A 98 -13.54 3.03 -0.13
C MET A 98 -14.17 2.98 1.26
N GLU A 99 -13.39 2.51 2.22
CA GLU A 99 -13.75 2.45 3.63
C GLU A 99 -12.94 3.47 4.40
N LEU A 100 -13.63 4.37 5.09
CA LEU A 100 -13.00 5.31 6.01
C LEU A 100 -12.86 4.62 7.36
N ARG A 101 -11.61 4.59 7.86
CA ARG A 101 -11.26 4.13 9.21
C ARG A 101 -10.50 5.25 9.87
#